data_AF-A0A238YVZ9-F1
#
_entry.id   AF-A0A238YVZ9-F1
#
_cell.length_a   1.000
_cell.length_b   1.000
_cell.length_c   1.000
_cell.angle_alpha   90.00
_cell.angle_beta   90.00
_cell.angle_gamma   90.00
#
_symmetry.space_group_name_H-M   'P 1'
#
loop_
_entity.id
_entity.type
_entity.pdbx_description
1 polymer ?
#
loop_
_entity_poly.entity_id
_entity_poly.type
_entity_poly.pdbx_seq_one_letter_code
_entity_poly.pdbx_strand_id
1 'polypeptide(L)'
;MLPHVTAVRYVTPLREGGSLPGVVEADDLGTYVMKFHGAGQGRKALIAEVIAGELARRLGLRVPEQVLIDLDPAIGRHEPDPDVQDLLKASPGWNLGVDFLPGSLGFDPLGWSPDPGFASRVLWFDAFIGNVDRSWRNPNMLVWHGDVWLIDHGASLIFHHAWSNAARLFSGPYDVDDHVLTPYATRLEEAEAELAPKITEGLLREVAGLVPDRWLEGEPGFADPQALRDAYLDILLPRAGKPREWLPDLDVGARRPDTSARRGQNRPGWLGGAS
;
A
#
# COMPACT_ATOMS: atom_id res chain seq x y z
N MET A 1 18.94 -2.29 -4.72
CA MET A 1 18.74 -1.80 -3.35
C MET A 1 18.20 -0.39 -3.42
N LEU A 2 17.32 0.00 -2.50
CA LEU A 2 16.84 1.39 -2.41
C LEU A 2 18.00 2.33 -2.03
N PRO A 3 17.96 3.62 -2.45
CA PRO A 3 18.88 4.63 -1.94
C PRO A 3 18.80 4.71 -0.41
N HIS A 4 19.91 5.07 0.24
CA HIS A 4 20.01 5.12 1.69
C HIS A 4 20.49 6.51 2.12
N VAL A 5 19.73 7.12 3.01
CA VAL A 5 19.95 8.48 3.52
C VAL A 5 19.82 8.49 5.05
N THR A 6 20.34 9.53 5.69
CA THR A 6 20.25 9.71 7.15
C THR A 6 19.21 10.78 7.47
N ALA A 7 18.29 10.50 8.41
CA ALA A 7 17.39 11.52 8.91
C ALA A 7 18.20 12.61 9.64
N VAL A 8 18.00 13.87 9.25
CA VAL A 8 18.65 15.04 9.88
C VAL A 8 17.68 15.74 10.80
N ARG A 9 16.41 15.88 10.38
CA ARG A 9 15.39 16.59 11.15
C ARG A 9 14.02 15.96 11.00
N TYR A 10 13.34 15.76 12.12
CA TYR A 10 11.90 15.50 12.14
C TYR A 10 11.15 16.84 12.06
N VAL A 11 10.33 17.03 11.02
CA VAL A 11 9.70 18.31 10.72
C VAL A 11 8.31 18.39 11.35
N THR A 12 7.44 17.43 11.05
CA THR A 12 6.07 17.39 11.57
C THR A 12 5.46 16.01 11.44
N PRO A 13 4.60 15.58 12.38
CA PRO A 13 3.74 14.42 12.17
C PRO A 13 2.68 14.72 11.10
N LEU A 14 2.34 13.70 10.32
CA LEU A 14 1.18 13.63 9.46
C LEU A 14 0.11 12.81 10.20
N ARG A 15 -1.00 13.46 10.53
CA ARG A 15 -2.11 12.84 11.28
C ARG A 15 -3.07 12.12 10.34
N GLU A 16 -2.53 11.18 9.58
CA GLU A 16 -3.29 10.33 8.67
C GLU A 16 -3.37 8.91 9.27
N GLY A 17 -4.59 8.49 9.62
CA GLY A 17 -4.84 7.13 10.11
C GLY A 17 -4.09 6.75 11.41
N GLY A 18 -3.88 5.45 11.60
CA GLY A 18 -3.29 4.87 12.82
C GLY A 18 -1.78 4.66 12.78
N SER A 19 -1.09 5.02 11.69
CA SER A 19 0.35 4.78 11.48
C SER A 19 1.25 5.98 11.81
N LEU A 20 0.67 7.18 11.98
CA LEU A 20 1.36 8.44 12.31
C LEU A 20 2.69 8.65 11.55
N PRO A 21 2.68 8.64 10.20
CA PRO A 21 3.88 8.96 9.43
C PRO A 21 4.33 10.40 9.72
N GLY A 22 5.57 10.74 9.38
CA GLY A 22 6.08 12.09 9.63
C GLY A 22 6.99 12.60 8.52
N VAL A 23 6.93 13.91 8.30
CA VAL A 23 7.82 14.58 7.35
C VAL A 23 9.20 14.72 7.97
N VAL A 24 10.24 14.31 7.24
CA VAL A 24 11.63 14.39 7.65
C VAL A 24 12.50 14.99 6.56
N GLU A 25 13.53 15.73 6.97
CA GLU A 25 14.61 16.18 6.10
C GLU A 25 15.81 15.23 6.28
N ALA A 26 16.48 14.90 5.18
CA ALA A 26 17.62 13.98 5.16
C ALA A 26 18.93 14.67 4.75
N ASP A 27 20.04 13.95 4.87
CA ASP A 27 21.41 14.42 4.59
C ASP A 27 21.70 14.66 3.11
N ASP A 28 20.86 14.16 2.22
CA ASP A 28 20.90 14.39 0.77
C ASP A 28 20.12 15.64 0.32
N LEU A 29 19.63 16.44 1.28
CA LEU A 29 18.77 17.61 1.07
C LEU A 29 17.34 17.27 0.61
N GLY A 30 16.96 15.98 0.62
CA GLY A 30 15.61 15.52 0.34
C GLY A 30 14.65 15.72 1.51
N THR A 31 13.35 15.74 1.19
CA THR A 31 12.26 15.74 2.19
C THR A 31 11.37 14.53 1.94
N TYR A 32 11.09 13.77 2.97
CA TYR A 32 10.39 12.48 2.86
C TYR A 32 9.25 12.38 3.85
N VAL A 33 8.18 11.69 3.44
CA VAL A 33 7.24 11.07 4.36
C VAL A 33 7.84 9.77 4.86
N MET A 34 8.26 9.76 6.12
CA MET A 34 8.83 8.58 6.77
C MET A 34 7.73 7.70 7.37
N LYS A 35 7.74 6.42 7.00
CA LYS A 35 6.95 5.35 7.60
C LYS A 35 7.82 4.55 8.56
N PHE A 36 7.34 4.42 9.78
CA PHE A 36 8.09 3.89 10.91
C PHE A 36 7.98 2.38 11.02
N HIS A 37 9.11 1.67 11.19
CA HIS A 37 9.10 0.23 11.38
C HIS A 37 8.52 -0.20 12.74
N GLY A 38 8.59 0.68 13.74
CA GLY A 38 8.01 0.51 15.07
C GLY A 38 6.53 0.91 15.17
N ALA A 39 5.88 1.35 14.08
CA ALA A 39 4.45 1.63 14.07
C ALA A 39 3.62 0.34 14.30
N GLY A 40 2.37 0.48 14.73
CA GLY A 40 1.51 -0.67 15.04
C GLY A 40 1.25 -1.63 13.87
N GLN A 41 1.37 -1.16 12.64
CA GLN A 41 1.28 -1.98 11.42
C GLN A 41 2.55 -2.82 11.17
N GLY A 42 3.68 -2.41 11.75
CA GLY A 42 4.96 -3.12 11.75
C GLY A 42 5.66 -3.21 10.38
N ARG A 43 6.75 -3.98 10.36
CA ARG A 43 7.63 -4.17 9.18
C ARG A 43 6.89 -4.67 7.94
N LYS A 44 5.82 -5.44 8.10
CA LYS A 44 5.02 -6.00 6.99
C LYS A 44 4.41 -4.90 6.12
N ALA A 45 3.89 -3.83 6.71
CA ALA A 45 3.38 -2.70 5.92
C ALA A 45 4.50 -2.01 5.12
N LEU A 46 5.71 -1.90 5.66
CA LEU A 46 6.87 -1.37 4.91
C LEU A 46 7.28 -2.30 3.76
N ILE A 47 7.24 -3.61 3.99
CA ILE A 47 7.51 -4.61 2.95
C ILE A 47 6.47 -4.51 1.82
N ALA A 48 5.19 -4.38 2.17
CA ALA A 48 4.11 -4.18 1.19
C ALA A 48 4.31 -2.88 0.40
N GLU A 49 4.64 -1.78 1.07
CA GLU A 49 4.90 -0.49 0.41
C GLU A 49 6.03 -0.59 -0.62
N VAL A 50 7.13 -1.27 -0.27
CA VAL A 50 8.26 -1.45 -1.19
C VAL A 50 7.87 -2.36 -2.35
N ILE A 51 7.33 -3.55 -2.09
CA ILE A 51 7.01 -4.51 -3.15
C ILE A 51 5.95 -3.93 -4.10
N ALA A 52 4.85 -3.41 -3.56
CA ALA A 52 3.77 -2.87 -4.38
C ALA A 52 4.16 -1.54 -5.04
N GLY A 53 4.73 -0.59 -4.29
CA GLY A 53 5.11 0.71 -4.83
C GLY A 53 6.17 0.60 -5.94
N GLU A 54 7.21 -0.20 -5.73
CA GLU A 54 8.25 -0.39 -6.75
C GLU A 54 7.72 -1.20 -7.93
N LEU A 55 6.83 -2.17 -7.72
CA LEU A 55 6.16 -2.87 -8.82
C LEU A 55 5.31 -1.91 -9.67
N ALA A 56 4.51 -1.06 -9.03
CA ALA A 56 3.71 -0.03 -9.70
C ALA A 56 4.60 0.88 -10.58
N ARG A 57 5.76 1.31 -10.06
CA ARG A 57 6.73 2.11 -10.83
C ARG A 57 7.23 1.40 -12.08
N ARG A 58 7.62 0.11 -12.00
CA ARG A 58 8.03 -0.68 -13.19
C ARG A 58 6.90 -0.89 -14.18
N LEU A 59 5.65 -0.89 -13.71
CA LEU A 59 4.47 -0.96 -14.57
C LEU A 59 4.09 0.38 -15.22
N GLY A 60 4.78 1.47 -14.88
CA GLY A 60 4.53 2.80 -15.43
C GLY A 60 3.48 3.61 -14.67
N LEU A 61 3.07 3.17 -13.49
CA LEU A 61 2.25 3.96 -12.58
C LEU A 61 3.13 4.94 -11.79
N ARG A 62 2.60 6.13 -11.52
CA ARG A 62 3.31 7.16 -10.77
C ARG A 62 3.21 6.85 -9.28
N VAL A 63 4.35 6.56 -8.66
CA VAL A 63 4.52 6.42 -7.20
C VAL A 63 5.74 7.23 -6.82
N PRO A 64 5.72 8.01 -5.72
CA PRO A 64 6.90 8.78 -5.30
C PRO A 64 8.11 7.87 -5.08
N GLU A 65 9.32 8.44 -5.15
CA GLU A 65 10.55 7.69 -4.92
C GLU A 65 10.65 7.17 -3.50
N GLN A 66 11.20 5.96 -3.34
CA GLN A 66 11.36 5.33 -2.05
C GLN A 66 12.83 5.24 -1.68
N VAL A 67 13.13 5.52 -0.42
CA VAL A 67 14.48 5.46 0.16
C VAL A 67 14.44 4.73 1.50
N LEU A 68 15.60 4.22 1.92
CA LEU A 68 15.81 3.82 3.30
C LEU A 68 16.33 5.03 4.07
N ILE A 69 15.71 5.32 5.22
CA ILE A 69 16.11 6.44 6.09
C ILE A 69 16.66 5.89 7.40
N ASP A 70 17.91 6.17 7.72
CA ASP A 70 18.49 5.88 9.03
C ASP A 70 18.06 6.93 10.07
N LEU A 71 17.33 6.49 11.10
CA LEU A 71 16.80 7.32 12.17
C LEU A 71 17.61 7.14 13.44
N ASP A 72 18.30 8.20 13.88
CA ASP A 72 18.82 8.29 15.24
C ASP A 72 17.67 8.65 16.20
N PRO A 73 17.35 7.82 17.22
CA PRO A 73 16.34 8.13 18.24
C PRO A 73 16.59 9.45 18.98
N ALA A 74 17.82 9.99 18.95
CA ALA A 74 18.13 11.31 19.49
C ALA A 74 17.25 12.42 18.89
N ILE A 75 16.79 12.27 17.64
CA ILE A 75 15.88 13.21 16.96
C ILE A 75 14.55 13.35 17.73
N GLY A 76 14.04 12.27 18.33
CA GLY A 76 12.78 12.30 19.08
C GLY A 76 12.87 12.84 20.51
N ARG A 77 14.06 13.15 21.04
CA ARG A 77 14.24 13.52 22.47
C ARG A 77 13.45 14.76 22.91
N HIS A 78 13.25 15.69 21.99
CA HIS A 78 12.55 16.96 22.25
C HIS A 78 11.20 17.04 21.55
N GLU A 79 10.70 15.93 20.99
CA GLU A 79 9.37 15.88 20.41
C GLU A 79 8.32 16.07 21.53
N PRO A 80 7.48 17.11 21.47
CA PRO A 80 6.48 17.39 22.50
C PRO A 80 5.30 16.42 22.50
N ASP A 81 4.96 15.81 21.37
CA ASP A 81 3.86 14.84 21.27
C ASP A 81 4.34 13.46 21.79
N PRO A 82 3.82 12.95 22.93
CA PRO A 82 4.31 11.70 23.53
C PRO A 82 4.15 10.49 22.60
N ASP A 83 3.08 10.45 21.80
CA ASP A 83 2.81 9.33 20.90
C ASP A 83 3.85 9.30 19.77
N VAL A 84 4.18 10.47 19.22
CA VAL A 84 5.25 10.62 18.21
C VAL A 84 6.61 10.33 18.82
N GLN A 85 6.88 10.82 20.02
CA GLN A 85 8.13 10.56 20.73
C GLN A 85 8.35 9.06 20.96
N ASP A 86 7.32 8.33 21.39
CA ASP A 86 7.40 6.89 21.62
C ASP A 86 7.58 6.13 20.29
N LEU A 87 6.92 6.57 19.23
CA LEU A 87 7.11 6.02 17.88
C LEU A 87 8.55 6.20 17.37
N LEU A 88 9.13 7.39 17.55
CA LEU A 88 10.53 7.67 17.18
C LEU A 88 11.52 6.81 17.98
N LYS A 89 11.30 6.65 19.29
CA LYS A 89 12.11 5.76 20.16
C LYS A 89 11.98 4.29 19.77
N ALA A 90 10.79 3.87 19.34
CA ALA A 90 10.52 2.49 18.93
C ALA A 90 11.07 2.15 17.53
N SER A 91 11.51 3.16 16.77
CA SER A 91 11.88 3.00 15.36
C SER A 91 13.37 3.31 15.06
N PRO A 92 14.35 2.92 15.90
CA PRO A 92 15.76 3.22 15.65
C PRO A 92 16.23 2.59 14.34
N GLY A 93 17.16 3.28 13.69
CA GLY A 93 17.71 2.85 12.45
C GLY A 93 16.71 2.98 11.32
N TRP A 94 16.44 1.89 10.63
CA TRP A 94 16.39 2.00 9.19
C TRP A 94 14.88 1.91 8.81
N ASN A 95 14.29 3.01 8.35
CA ASN A 95 12.86 3.20 8.11
C ASN A 95 12.60 3.38 6.61
N LEU A 96 11.34 3.46 6.20
CA LEU A 96 10.98 3.74 4.80
C LEU A 96 10.72 5.23 4.63
N GLY A 97 11.42 5.87 3.71
CA GLY A 97 11.09 7.20 3.21
C GLY A 97 10.36 7.10 1.89
N VAL A 98 9.29 7.87 1.73
CA VAL A 98 8.60 8.10 0.46
C VAL A 98 8.73 9.58 0.14
N ASP A 99 9.14 9.93 -1.07
CA ASP A 99 9.39 11.32 -1.47
C ASP A 99 8.16 12.20 -1.18
N PHE A 100 8.39 13.31 -0.49
CA PHE A 100 7.32 14.23 -0.12
C PHE A 100 7.05 15.17 -1.29
N LEU A 101 5.88 15.07 -1.89
CA LEU A 101 5.48 15.87 -3.05
C LEU A 101 4.95 17.26 -2.62
N PRO A 102 5.75 18.34 -2.66
CA PRO A 102 5.36 19.62 -2.09
C PRO A 102 4.27 20.28 -2.95
N GLY A 103 3.22 20.79 -2.31
CA GLY A 103 2.08 21.41 -2.99
C GLY A 103 1.15 20.40 -3.68
N SER A 104 1.31 19.11 -3.42
CA SER A 104 0.33 18.10 -3.82
C SER A 104 -0.99 18.28 -3.05
N LEU A 105 -2.09 17.81 -3.65
CA LEU A 105 -3.42 17.80 -3.04
C LEU A 105 -3.92 16.36 -2.97
N GLY A 106 -4.74 16.04 -1.96
CA GLY A 106 -5.45 14.76 -1.93
C GLY A 106 -6.35 14.61 -3.17
N PHE A 107 -6.35 13.43 -3.77
CA PHE A 107 -7.29 13.11 -4.84
C PHE A 107 -8.73 13.13 -4.32
N ASP A 108 -9.60 13.88 -4.99
CA ASP A 108 -11.04 13.89 -4.72
C ASP A 108 -11.80 13.45 -5.99
N PRO A 109 -12.52 12.31 -5.97
CA PRO A 109 -13.28 11.83 -7.13
C PRO A 109 -14.43 12.76 -7.55
N LEU A 110 -14.84 13.73 -6.72
CA LEU A 110 -15.82 14.76 -7.07
C LEU A 110 -15.19 15.93 -7.84
N GLY A 111 -13.92 16.22 -7.57
CA GLY A 111 -13.18 17.31 -8.20
C GLY A 111 -12.31 16.86 -9.39
N TRP A 112 -12.07 15.55 -9.52
CA TRP A 112 -11.20 14.98 -10.54
C TRP A 112 -11.89 13.84 -11.29
N SER A 113 -11.90 13.93 -12.62
CA SER A 113 -12.37 12.85 -13.51
C SER A 113 -11.16 12.12 -14.09
N PRO A 114 -10.77 10.95 -13.54
CA PRO A 114 -9.62 10.21 -14.04
C PRO A 114 -9.87 9.67 -15.46
N ASP A 115 -8.82 9.63 -16.28
CA ASP A 115 -8.85 8.95 -17.57
C ASP A 115 -9.24 7.47 -17.39
N PRO A 116 -10.17 6.92 -18.20
CA PRO A 116 -10.58 5.53 -18.06
C PRO A 116 -9.45 4.51 -18.19
N GLY A 117 -8.45 4.78 -19.03
CA GLY A 117 -7.27 3.91 -19.17
C GLY A 117 -6.40 3.92 -17.91
N PHE A 118 -6.18 5.10 -17.32
CA PHE A 118 -5.53 5.22 -16.02
C PHE A 118 -6.33 4.49 -14.92
N ALA A 119 -7.63 4.75 -14.81
CA ALA A 119 -8.50 4.12 -13.81
C ALA A 119 -8.46 2.59 -13.88
N SER A 120 -8.55 2.04 -15.09
CA SER A 120 -8.47 0.59 -15.32
C SER A 120 -7.10 -0.01 -14.97
N ARG A 121 -5.99 0.68 -15.28
CA ARG A 121 -4.64 0.21 -14.90
C ARG A 121 -4.44 0.19 -13.39
N VAL A 122 -4.93 1.21 -12.68
CA VAL A 122 -4.84 1.26 -11.22
C VAL A 122 -5.72 0.18 -10.60
N LEU A 123 -6.99 0.04 -11.01
CA LEU A 123 -7.88 -1.01 -10.49
C LEU A 123 -7.33 -2.41 -10.75
N TRP A 124 -6.82 -2.68 -11.97
CA TRP A 124 -6.19 -3.96 -12.28
C TRP A 124 -4.99 -4.23 -11.37
N PHE A 125 -4.15 -3.21 -11.15
CA PHE A 125 -2.96 -3.30 -10.31
C PHE A 125 -3.33 -3.56 -8.84
N ASP A 126 -4.26 -2.79 -8.28
CA ASP A 126 -4.76 -2.96 -6.91
C ASP A 126 -5.40 -4.34 -6.71
N ALA A 127 -6.13 -4.84 -7.71
CA ALA A 127 -6.65 -6.19 -7.72
C ALA A 127 -5.52 -7.24 -7.73
N PHE A 128 -4.45 -7.02 -8.49
CA PHE A 128 -3.30 -7.93 -8.52
C PHE A 128 -2.60 -7.99 -7.15
N ILE A 129 -2.30 -6.85 -6.53
CA ILE A 129 -1.63 -6.78 -5.21
C ILE A 129 -2.59 -6.94 -4.03
N GLY A 130 -3.90 -7.05 -4.28
CA GLY A 130 -4.93 -7.16 -3.25
C GLY A 130 -4.93 -5.98 -2.27
N ASN A 131 -4.86 -4.75 -2.80
CA ASN A 131 -4.87 -3.53 -2.00
C ASN A 131 -6.27 -3.26 -1.44
N VAL A 132 -6.46 -3.32 -0.12
CA VAL A 132 -7.80 -3.13 0.47
C VAL A 132 -8.11 -1.69 0.87
N ASP A 133 -7.17 -0.75 0.68
CA ASP A 133 -7.27 0.62 1.20
C ASP A 133 -7.24 1.69 0.08
N ARG A 134 -7.80 1.39 -1.10
CA ARG A 134 -8.04 2.40 -2.14
C ARG A 134 -9.52 2.72 -2.28
N SER A 135 -10.08 3.38 -1.26
CA SER A 135 -11.52 3.65 -1.17
C SER A 135 -11.90 5.09 -1.50
N TRP A 136 -13.18 5.36 -1.71
CA TRP A 136 -13.66 6.74 -1.88
C TRP A 136 -13.48 7.64 -0.65
N ARG A 137 -13.33 7.05 0.56
CA ARG A 137 -13.05 7.78 1.81
C ARG A 137 -11.56 8.03 2.00
N ASN A 138 -10.75 7.07 1.55
CA ASN A 138 -9.30 7.14 1.60
C ASN A 138 -8.73 6.70 0.24
N PRO A 139 -8.64 7.61 -0.74
CA PRO A 139 -8.17 7.25 -2.07
C PRO A 139 -6.70 6.88 -2.13
N ASN A 140 -5.90 7.26 -1.11
CA ASN A 140 -4.45 7.05 -1.08
C ASN A 140 -3.79 7.44 -2.42
N MET A 141 -4.19 8.60 -2.93
CA MET A 141 -3.70 9.20 -4.16
C MET A 141 -3.54 10.71 -3.98
N LEU A 142 -2.53 11.26 -4.63
CA LEU A 142 -2.25 12.69 -4.66
C LEU A 142 -2.36 13.21 -6.10
N VAL A 143 -2.79 14.45 -6.25
CA VAL A 143 -2.66 15.22 -7.49
C VAL A 143 -1.46 16.15 -7.34
N TRP A 144 -0.45 15.98 -8.19
CA TRP A 144 0.76 16.78 -8.16
C TRP A 144 1.18 17.17 -9.58
N HIS A 145 1.34 18.48 -9.81
CA HIS A 145 1.59 19.06 -11.14
C HIS A 145 0.62 18.60 -12.25
N GLY A 146 -0.63 18.32 -11.88
CA GLY A 146 -1.69 17.89 -12.81
C GLY A 146 -1.76 16.38 -13.08
N ASP A 147 -0.83 15.60 -12.49
CA ASP A 147 -0.81 14.15 -12.58
C ASP A 147 -1.30 13.50 -11.29
N VAL A 148 -1.91 12.31 -11.39
CA VAL A 148 -2.29 11.48 -10.23
C VAL A 148 -1.13 10.55 -9.86
N TRP A 149 -0.76 10.56 -8.58
CA TRP A 149 0.28 9.75 -7.95
C TRP A 149 -0.33 8.81 -6.93
N LEU A 150 0.04 7.53 -6.96
CA LEU A 150 -0.40 6.55 -5.98
C LEU A 150 0.53 6.61 -4.78
N ILE A 151 -0.06 6.63 -3.59
CA ILE A 151 0.64 6.54 -2.31
C ILE A 151 0.03 5.40 -1.50
N ASP A 152 0.71 5.07 -0.41
CA ASP A 152 0.24 4.15 0.64
C ASP A 152 -0.30 2.80 0.14
N HIS A 153 0.63 1.92 -0.20
CA HIS A 153 0.37 0.53 -0.54
C HIS A 153 0.56 -0.40 0.68
N GLY A 154 0.72 0.13 1.90
CA GLY A 154 0.97 -0.65 3.11
C GLY A 154 -0.14 -1.63 3.48
N ALA A 155 -1.36 -1.42 2.97
CA ALA A 155 -2.52 -2.31 3.12
C ALA A 155 -2.70 -3.30 1.95
N SER A 156 -1.67 -3.49 1.12
CA SER A 156 -1.64 -4.53 0.09
C SER A 156 -0.97 -5.81 0.59
N LEU A 157 -1.00 -6.88 -0.22
CA LEU A 157 -0.33 -8.16 0.07
C LEU A 157 -0.75 -8.79 1.41
N ILE A 158 -2.00 -8.58 1.83
CA ILE A 158 -2.52 -8.94 3.17
C ILE A 158 -2.26 -10.41 3.57
N PHE A 159 -2.09 -11.30 2.58
CA PHE A 159 -1.76 -12.71 2.77
C PHE A 159 -0.49 -12.92 3.62
N HIS A 160 0.47 -11.98 3.58
CA HIS A 160 1.72 -12.08 4.33
C HIS A 160 1.54 -11.97 5.85
N HIS A 161 0.34 -11.60 6.33
CA HIS A 161 0.00 -11.66 7.75
C HIS A 161 -0.39 -13.08 8.19
N ALA A 162 -0.64 -13.99 7.25
CA ALA A 162 -1.04 -15.37 7.52
C ALA A 162 -0.48 -16.33 6.45
N TRP A 163 0.85 -16.47 6.41
CA TRP A 163 1.58 -17.29 5.43
C TRP A 163 1.06 -18.72 5.27
N SER A 164 0.66 -19.37 6.37
CA SER A 164 0.07 -20.72 6.35
C SER A 164 -1.22 -20.82 5.52
N ASN A 165 -1.91 -19.70 5.29
CA ASN A 165 -3.14 -19.59 4.53
C ASN A 165 -3.00 -18.67 3.30
N ALA A 166 -1.79 -18.25 2.95
CA ALA A 166 -1.58 -17.15 2.00
C ALA A 166 -2.25 -17.40 0.64
N ALA A 167 -2.00 -18.57 0.04
CA ALA A 167 -2.58 -18.95 -1.25
C ALA A 167 -4.13 -18.93 -1.22
N ARG A 168 -4.75 -19.29 -0.09
CA ARG A 168 -6.20 -19.27 0.07
C ARG A 168 -6.73 -17.84 0.24
N LEU A 169 -6.08 -17.04 1.09
CA LEU A 169 -6.48 -15.65 1.34
C LEU A 169 -6.35 -14.76 0.10
N PHE A 170 -5.42 -15.12 -0.78
CA PHE A 170 -5.17 -14.45 -2.04
C PHE A 170 -5.84 -15.15 -3.23
N SER A 171 -6.75 -16.09 -2.98
CA SER A 171 -7.57 -16.72 -4.02
C SER A 171 -8.92 -16.02 -4.16
N GLY A 172 -9.47 -16.00 -5.37
CA GLY A 172 -10.80 -15.46 -5.64
C GLY A 172 -10.82 -13.97 -6.03
N PRO A 173 -12.03 -13.47 -6.38
CA PRO A 173 -12.21 -12.13 -6.93
C PRO A 173 -11.87 -11.05 -5.90
N TYR A 174 -11.19 -10.01 -6.38
CA TYR A 174 -10.94 -8.79 -5.64
C TYR A 174 -12.24 -8.00 -5.43
N ASP A 175 -12.41 -7.45 -4.23
CA ASP A 175 -13.57 -6.64 -3.87
C ASP A 175 -13.38 -5.21 -4.41
N VAL A 176 -14.30 -4.78 -5.27
CA VAL A 176 -14.28 -3.46 -5.93
C VAL A 176 -15.38 -2.52 -5.44
N ASP A 177 -16.20 -2.97 -4.48
CA ASP A 177 -17.43 -2.25 -4.08
C ASP A 177 -17.15 -0.83 -3.57
N ASP A 178 -16.10 -0.68 -2.76
CA ASP A 178 -15.69 0.60 -2.19
C ASP A 178 -14.54 1.28 -2.96
N HIS A 179 -14.03 0.64 -4.03
CA HIS A 179 -12.84 1.12 -4.73
C HIS A 179 -13.12 2.39 -5.54
N VAL A 180 -12.35 3.46 -5.28
CA VAL A 180 -12.67 4.82 -5.75
C VAL A 180 -12.68 4.97 -7.28
N LEU A 181 -11.91 4.15 -8.00
CA LEU A 181 -11.80 4.20 -9.45
C LEU A 181 -12.75 3.25 -10.19
N THR A 182 -13.51 2.41 -9.48
CA THR A 182 -14.44 1.45 -10.10
C THR A 182 -15.39 2.09 -11.11
N PRO A 183 -16.02 3.25 -10.84
CA PRO A 183 -16.92 3.89 -11.81
C PRO A 183 -16.26 4.34 -13.12
N TYR A 184 -14.93 4.47 -13.13
CA TYR A 184 -14.16 4.99 -14.26
C TYR A 184 -13.38 3.91 -15.02
N ALA A 185 -13.26 2.71 -14.45
CA ALA A 185 -12.39 1.64 -14.93
C ALA A 185 -13.00 0.83 -16.10
N THR A 186 -13.42 1.50 -17.18
CA THR A 186 -14.14 0.88 -18.31
C THR A 186 -13.25 0.18 -19.36
N ARG A 187 -11.93 0.18 -19.19
CA ARG A 187 -10.94 -0.41 -20.11
C ARG A 187 -10.10 -1.50 -19.43
N LEU A 188 -10.73 -2.33 -18.61
CA LEU A 188 -10.04 -3.30 -17.76
C LEU A 188 -9.33 -4.40 -18.57
N GLU A 189 -9.93 -4.85 -19.67
CA GLU A 189 -9.30 -5.84 -20.57
C GLU A 189 -8.03 -5.29 -21.22
N GLU A 190 -8.01 -4.01 -21.57
CA GLU A 190 -6.83 -3.36 -22.14
C GLU A 190 -5.72 -3.21 -21.10
N ALA A 191 -6.09 -2.86 -19.86
CA ALA A 191 -5.15 -2.82 -18.74
C ALA A 191 -4.55 -4.21 -18.46
N GLU A 192 -5.35 -5.28 -18.48
CA GLU A 192 -4.86 -6.65 -18.34
C GLU A 192 -3.86 -7.01 -19.44
N ALA A 193 -4.22 -6.76 -20.71
CA ALA A 193 -3.37 -7.04 -21.86
C ALA A 193 -2.04 -6.26 -21.80
N GLU A 194 -2.04 -5.05 -21.24
CA GLU A 194 -0.85 -4.23 -21.07
C GLU A 194 0.03 -4.69 -19.89
N LEU A 195 -0.58 -4.94 -18.73
CA LEU A 195 0.15 -5.10 -17.46
C LEU A 195 0.52 -6.54 -17.16
N ALA A 196 -0.35 -7.52 -17.45
CA ALA A 196 -0.11 -8.92 -17.09
C ALA A 196 1.19 -9.47 -17.68
N PRO A 197 1.55 -9.25 -18.96
CA PRO A 197 2.80 -9.75 -19.53
C PRO A 197 4.06 -9.13 -18.93
N LYS A 198 3.95 -7.96 -18.27
CA LYS A 198 5.08 -7.28 -17.61
C LYS A 198 5.41 -7.92 -16.25
N ILE A 199 4.47 -8.64 -15.63
CA ILE A 199 4.68 -9.33 -14.36
C ILE A 199 5.45 -10.63 -14.60
N THR A 200 6.78 -10.53 -14.61
CA THR A 200 7.69 -11.65 -14.81
C THR A 200 8.34 -12.07 -13.49
N GLU A 201 8.86 -13.30 -13.44
CA GLU A 201 9.68 -13.75 -12.31
C GLU A 201 10.87 -12.81 -12.07
N GLY A 202 11.53 -12.34 -13.13
CA GLY A 202 12.65 -11.40 -13.04
C GLY A 202 12.25 -10.09 -12.37
N LEU A 203 11.11 -9.50 -12.77
CA LEU A 203 10.57 -8.29 -12.15
C LEU A 203 10.23 -8.52 -10.67
N LEU A 204 9.58 -9.64 -10.33
CA LEU A 204 9.23 -9.95 -8.95
C LEU A 204 10.48 -10.17 -8.07
N ARG A 205 11.51 -10.86 -8.60
CA ARG A 205 12.82 -11.01 -7.93
C ARG A 205 13.47 -9.65 -7.69
N GLU A 206 13.44 -8.77 -8.69
CA GLU A 206 13.99 -7.43 -8.57
C GLU A 206 13.34 -6.65 -7.43
N VAL A 207 12.01 -6.52 -7.41
CA VAL A 207 11.31 -5.71 -6.40
C VAL A 207 11.38 -6.33 -5.00
N ALA A 208 11.28 -7.65 -4.88
CA ALA A 208 11.46 -8.33 -3.60
C ALA A 208 12.90 -8.17 -3.06
N GLY A 209 13.89 -8.07 -3.95
CA GLY A 209 15.29 -7.79 -3.62
C GLY A 209 15.57 -6.36 -3.14
N LEU A 210 14.62 -5.42 -3.32
CA LEU A 210 14.74 -4.06 -2.79
C LEU A 210 14.45 -3.97 -1.29
N VAL A 211 13.68 -4.92 -0.76
CA VAL A 211 13.35 -5.00 0.67
C VAL A 211 14.59 -5.37 1.47
N PRO A 212 14.99 -4.63 2.52
CA PRO A 212 16.18 -4.93 3.30
C PRO A 212 16.02 -6.20 4.16
N ASP A 213 17.08 -6.97 4.31
CA ASP A 213 17.09 -8.25 5.06
C ASP A 213 16.54 -8.11 6.48
N ARG A 214 16.95 -7.08 7.21
CA ARG A 214 16.47 -6.80 8.59
C ARG A 214 14.95 -6.60 8.72
N TRP A 215 14.23 -6.32 7.62
CA TRP A 215 12.76 -6.27 7.65
C TRP A 215 12.14 -7.66 7.54
N LEU A 216 12.87 -8.59 6.91
CA LEU A 216 12.47 -9.97 6.65
C LEU A 216 12.94 -10.95 7.74
N GLU A 217 14.02 -10.60 8.46
CA GLU A 217 14.58 -11.40 9.54
C GLU A 217 13.56 -11.71 10.65
N GLY A 218 13.58 -12.97 11.09
CA GLY A 218 12.76 -13.47 12.19
C GLY A 218 11.29 -13.69 11.85
N GLU A 219 10.90 -13.64 10.57
CA GLU A 219 9.53 -13.98 10.16
C GLU A 219 9.23 -15.47 10.44
N PRO A 220 8.19 -15.79 11.24
CA PRO A 220 7.86 -17.16 11.55
C PRO A 220 7.53 -18.00 10.30
N GLY A 221 8.12 -19.18 10.21
CA GLY A 221 7.91 -20.12 9.10
C GLY A 221 8.94 -20.03 7.96
N PHE A 222 9.90 -19.11 8.06
CA PHE A 222 10.98 -18.96 7.06
C PHE A 222 12.35 -19.07 7.71
N ALA A 223 13.29 -19.69 7.00
CA ALA A 223 14.64 -19.91 7.51
C ALA A 223 15.49 -18.63 7.48
N ASP A 224 15.33 -17.82 6.44
CA ASP A 224 16.13 -16.63 6.17
C ASP A 224 15.34 -15.61 5.30
N PRO A 225 15.85 -14.37 5.13
CA PRO A 225 15.25 -13.37 4.27
C PRO A 225 15.02 -13.81 2.82
N GLN A 226 15.89 -14.66 2.26
CA GLN A 226 15.78 -15.09 0.88
C GLN A 226 14.59 -16.04 0.70
N ALA A 227 14.41 -17.00 1.62
CA ALA A 227 13.24 -17.88 1.65
C ALA A 227 11.93 -17.09 1.74
N LEU A 228 11.91 -16.00 2.51
CA LEU A 228 10.74 -15.12 2.60
C LEU A 228 10.50 -14.35 1.29
N ARG A 229 11.55 -13.86 0.61
CA ARG A 229 11.41 -13.24 -0.72
C ARG A 229 10.81 -14.23 -1.72
N ASP A 230 11.36 -15.44 -1.79
CA ASP A 230 10.87 -16.49 -2.69
C ASP A 230 9.40 -16.83 -2.40
N ALA A 231 8.96 -16.78 -1.13
CA ALA A 231 7.56 -16.98 -0.77
C ALA A 231 6.60 -15.90 -1.32
N TYR A 232 7.04 -14.65 -1.45
CA TYR A 232 6.25 -13.62 -2.15
C TYR A 232 6.09 -13.98 -3.64
N LEU A 233 7.15 -14.47 -4.26
CA LEU A 233 7.15 -14.89 -5.67
C LEU A 233 6.23 -16.08 -5.90
N ASP A 234 6.26 -17.06 -5.01
CA ASP A 234 5.40 -18.26 -5.05
C ASP A 234 3.90 -17.92 -4.99
N ILE A 235 3.53 -16.76 -4.44
CA ILE A 235 2.15 -16.26 -4.44
C ILE A 235 1.86 -15.40 -5.67
N LEU A 236 2.74 -14.44 -5.98
CA LEU A 236 2.47 -13.42 -6.99
C LEU A 236 2.61 -13.94 -8.42
N LEU A 237 3.57 -14.82 -8.69
CA LEU A 237 3.83 -15.32 -10.03
C LEU A 237 2.68 -16.21 -10.55
N PRO A 238 2.16 -17.20 -9.79
CA PRO A 238 1.00 -17.96 -10.24
C PRO A 238 -0.25 -17.08 -10.40
N ARG A 239 -0.44 -16.09 -9.52
CA ARG A 239 -1.55 -15.14 -9.61
C ARG A 239 -1.51 -14.34 -10.90
N ALA A 240 -0.34 -13.85 -11.31
CA ALA A 240 -0.16 -13.10 -12.55
C ALA A 240 -0.56 -13.91 -13.79
N GLY A 241 -0.32 -15.23 -13.77
CA GLY A 241 -0.71 -16.14 -14.84
C GLY A 241 -2.20 -16.49 -14.89
N LYS A 242 -3.00 -16.02 -13.93
CA LYS A 242 -4.43 -16.36 -13.82
C LYS A 242 -5.35 -15.18 -13.50
N PRO A 243 -5.34 -14.07 -14.27
CA PRO A 243 -6.19 -12.91 -14.01
C PRO A 243 -7.67 -13.24 -13.79
N ARG A 244 -8.20 -14.21 -14.54
CA ARG A 244 -9.62 -14.60 -14.47
C ARG A 244 -10.05 -15.23 -13.14
N GLU A 245 -9.12 -15.67 -12.29
CA GLU A 245 -9.44 -16.19 -10.96
C GLU A 245 -9.68 -15.07 -9.93
N TRP A 246 -9.22 -13.84 -10.20
CA TRP A 246 -9.19 -12.77 -9.21
C TRP A 246 -9.60 -11.37 -9.69
N LEU A 247 -9.58 -11.12 -11.00
CA LEU A 247 -10.02 -9.87 -11.58
C LEU A 247 -11.55 -9.92 -11.74
N PRO A 248 -12.30 -9.03 -11.07
CA PRO A 248 -13.75 -9.05 -11.14
C PRO A 248 -14.26 -8.56 -12.51
N ASP A 249 -15.42 -9.07 -12.91
CA ASP A 249 -16.19 -8.53 -14.03
C ASP A 249 -16.96 -7.29 -13.55
N LEU A 250 -16.71 -6.16 -14.20
CA LEU A 250 -17.33 -4.87 -13.87
C LEU A 250 -18.64 -4.62 -14.63
N ASP A 251 -18.98 -5.44 -15.64
CA ASP A 251 -20.19 -5.26 -16.47
C ASP A 251 -21.48 -5.69 -15.74
N VAL A 252 -21.40 -6.10 -14.47
CA VAL A 252 -22.55 -6.56 -13.69
C VAL A 252 -23.29 -5.39 -13.03
N GLY A 253 -23.87 -4.51 -13.85
CA GLY A 253 -24.76 -3.42 -13.43
C GLY A 253 -26.08 -3.84 -12.75
N ALA A 254 -26.20 -5.04 -12.17
CA ALA A 254 -27.46 -5.55 -11.61
C ALA A 254 -27.34 -6.50 -10.39
N ARG A 255 -26.20 -6.57 -9.70
CA ARG A 255 -26.12 -7.27 -8.40
C ARG A 255 -25.44 -6.38 -7.36
N ARG A 256 -26.13 -5.32 -6.94
CA ARG A 256 -25.98 -4.89 -5.54
C ARG A 256 -26.89 -5.78 -4.71
N PRO A 257 -26.37 -6.70 -3.87
CA PRO A 257 -27.11 -7.08 -2.69
C PRO A 257 -27.28 -5.79 -1.89
N ASP A 258 -28.50 -5.40 -1.59
CA ASP A 258 -28.76 -4.34 -0.63
C ASP A 258 -28.19 -4.76 0.74
N THR A 259 -26.96 -4.33 1.03
CA THR A 259 -26.31 -4.59 2.32
C THR A 259 -26.80 -3.63 3.41
N SER A 260 -27.66 -2.65 3.08
CA SER A 260 -28.31 -1.81 4.09
C SER A 260 -29.19 -2.66 5.02
N ALA A 261 -29.81 -3.73 4.49
CA ALA A 261 -30.62 -4.66 5.28
C ALA A 261 -29.80 -5.55 6.24
N ARG A 262 -28.47 -5.64 6.08
CA ARG A 262 -27.58 -6.45 6.95
C ARG A 262 -26.85 -5.63 8.02
N ARG A 263 -26.81 -4.30 7.90
CA ARG A 263 -26.31 -3.41 8.97
C ARG A 263 -27.35 -3.29 10.08
N GLY A 264 -27.31 -4.19 11.05
CA GLY A 264 -28.12 -4.10 12.27
C GLY A 264 -28.57 -5.42 12.88
N GLN A 265 -28.49 -6.53 12.14
CA GLN A 265 -29.04 -7.82 12.58
C GLN A 265 -28.25 -8.49 13.72
N ASN A 266 -27.04 -8.02 14.02
CA ASN A 266 -26.21 -8.48 15.14
C ASN A 266 -26.18 -7.51 16.33
N ARG A 267 -27.10 -6.54 16.42
CA ARG A 267 -27.25 -5.76 17.67
C ARG A 267 -27.99 -6.62 18.69
N PRO A 268 -27.39 -6.95 19.85
CA PRO A 268 -28.10 -7.59 20.94
C PRO A 268 -29.30 -6.72 21.35
N GLY A 269 -30.49 -7.32 21.50
CA GLY A 269 -31.75 -6.62 21.76
C GLY A 269 -31.87 -5.83 23.07
N TRP A 270 -30.78 -5.66 23.83
CA TRP A 270 -30.74 -4.86 25.07
C TRP A 270 -30.20 -3.43 24.85
N LEU A 271 -29.70 -3.11 23.64
CA LEU A 271 -29.38 -1.74 23.24
C LEU A 271 -30.63 -1.11 22.58
N GLY A 272 -31.53 -0.59 23.40
CA GLY A 272 -32.76 0.06 22.97
C GLY A 272 -32.54 1.30 22.10
N GLY A 273 -33.37 1.42 21.06
CA GLY A 273 -33.52 2.60 20.22
C GLY A 273 -34.66 2.36 19.23
N ALA A 274 -35.68 3.21 19.27
CA ALA A 274 -36.96 3.04 18.59
C ALA A 274 -36.85 3.08 17.05
N SER A 275 -37.70 2.28 16.41
CA SER A 275 -37.93 2.20 14.97
C SER A 275 -38.37 3.52 14.34
#